data_AF-A0A4P6G3U7-F1
#
_entry.id   AF-A0A4P6G3U7-F1
#
_cell.length_a   1.000
_cell.length_b   1.000
_cell.length_c   1.000
_cell.angle_alpha   90.00
_cell.angle_beta   90.00
_cell.angle_gamma   90.00
#
_symmetry.space_group_name_H-M   'P 1'
#
loop_
_entity.id
_entity.type
_entity.pdbx_description
1 polymer ?
#
loop_
_entity_poly.entity_id
_entity_poly.type
_entity_poly.pdbx_seq_one_letter_code
_entity_poly.pdbx_strand_id
1 'polypeptide(L)'
;MTGPLLLLALLATPPLAPTAAEALMAEIEAAVRLPAGARPLEAYARHYAVGAEGDIIAAYVVPLGPTGPDETCEDLGADLTARAVPCPEPASGTLAAGQRRWLDDYRDLPNIFDGGCGVIRLSIDRHTRKPTYIACNGRG
;
A
#
# COMPACT_ATOMS: atom_id res chain seq x y z
N MET A 1 18.40 32.92 50.38
CA MET A 1 18.97 32.68 49.04
C MET A 1 17.90 31.98 48.22
N THR A 2 17.09 32.77 47.53
CA THR A 2 15.94 32.33 46.72
C THR A 2 16.25 32.68 45.28
N GLY A 3 16.45 31.67 44.44
CA GLY A 3 16.66 31.82 42.99
C GLY A 3 15.83 30.75 42.26
N PRO A 4 15.16 31.10 41.15
CA PRO A 4 13.90 30.45 40.77
C PRO A 4 14.11 29.17 39.97
N LEU A 5 13.25 28.19 40.23
CA LEU A 5 13.03 27.03 39.35
C LEU A 5 12.51 27.54 38.00
N LEU A 6 13.34 27.48 36.97
CA LEU A 6 12.94 27.73 35.59
C LEU A 6 12.22 26.46 35.09
N LEU A 7 10.89 26.48 35.06
CA LEU A 7 10.08 25.44 34.43
C LEU A 7 10.21 25.55 32.91
N LEU A 8 10.98 24.67 32.28
CA LEU A 8 11.01 24.48 30.83
C LEU A 8 9.70 23.83 30.38
N ALA A 9 8.80 24.63 29.79
CA ALA A 9 7.59 24.11 29.15
C ALA A 9 7.96 23.39 27.85
N LEU A 10 7.68 22.08 27.77
CA LEU A 10 7.77 21.32 26.52
C LEU A 10 6.75 21.88 25.52
N LEU A 11 7.23 22.55 24.48
CA LEU A 11 6.43 22.90 23.30
C LEU A 11 6.12 21.61 22.53
N ALA A 12 5.00 20.98 22.84
CA ALA A 12 4.44 19.92 22.01
C ALA A 12 4.10 20.53 20.64
N THR A 13 4.87 20.20 19.61
CA THR A 13 4.57 20.57 18.24
C THR A 13 3.26 19.89 17.85
N PRO A 14 2.23 20.63 17.42
CA PRO A 14 1.01 19.99 16.95
C PRO A 14 1.35 19.11 15.74
N PRO A 15 0.76 17.92 15.61
CA PRO A 15 0.95 17.11 14.41
C PRO A 15 0.54 17.94 13.19
N LEU A 16 1.40 17.96 12.16
CA LEU A 16 1.10 18.59 10.87
C LEU A 16 -0.26 18.10 10.37
N ALA A 17 -1.09 19.03 9.90
CA ALA A 17 -2.37 18.68 9.30
C ALA A 17 -2.13 17.77 8.08
N PRO A 18 -3.00 16.78 7.84
CA PRO A 18 -2.86 15.91 6.67
C PRO A 18 -2.96 16.72 5.39
N THR A 19 -2.15 16.35 4.40
CA THR A 19 -2.28 16.84 3.03
C THR A 19 -3.63 16.45 2.44
N ALA A 20 -4.05 17.14 1.37
CA ALA A 20 -5.30 16.80 0.68
C ALA A 20 -5.33 15.34 0.18
N ALA A 21 -4.17 14.82 -0.24
CA ALA A 21 -4.03 13.42 -0.63
C ALA A 21 -4.22 12.47 0.56
N GLU A 22 -3.65 12.77 1.73
CA GLU A 22 -3.81 11.95 2.94
C GLU A 22 -5.25 11.94 3.48
N ALA A 23 -5.93 13.09 3.41
CA ALA A 23 -7.35 13.17 3.75
C ALA A 23 -8.20 12.33 2.79
N LEU A 24 -7.96 12.45 1.49
CA LEU A 24 -8.66 11.66 0.47
C LEU A 24 -8.43 10.14 0.64
N MET A 25 -7.19 9.72 0.87
CA MET A 25 -6.89 8.31 1.16
C MET A 25 -7.62 7.82 2.41
N ALA A 26 -7.68 8.62 3.47
CA ALA A 26 -8.42 8.25 4.68
C ALA A 26 -9.93 8.11 4.44
N GLU A 27 -10.53 9.01 3.67
CA GLU A 27 -11.95 8.92 3.29
C GLU A 27 -12.26 7.66 2.47
N ILE A 28 -11.42 7.35 1.48
CA ILE A 28 -11.54 6.12 0.69
C ILE A 28 -11.47 4.91 1.60
N GLU A 29 -10.44 4.82 2.45
CA GLU A 29 -10.22 3.70 3.38
C GLU A 29 -11.39 3.50 4.34
N ALA A 30 -12.03 4.59 4.80
CA ALA A 30 -13.22 4.53 5.65
C ALA A 30 -14.47 4.02 4.92
N ALA A 31 -14.57 4.22 3.60
CA ALA A 31 -15.69 3.80 2.77
C ALA A 31 -15.54 2.38 2.20
N VAL A 32 -14.31 1.86 2.14
CA VAL A 32 -14.01 0.56 1.55
C VAL A 32 -14.50 -0.59 2.44
N ARG A 33 -15.17 -1.55 1.82
CA ARG A 33 -15.46 -2.87 2.40
C ARG A 33 -14.63 -3.91 1.67
N LEU A 34 -13.66 -4.51 2.37
CA LEU A 34 -12.77 -5.48 1.75
C LEU A 34 -13.55 -6.77 1.37
N PRO A 35 -13.16 -7.42 0.26
CA PRO A 35 -13.78 -8.67 -0.19
C PRO A 35 -13.54 -9.81 0.81
N ALA A 36 -14.36 -10.86 0.73
CA ALA A 36 -14.15 -12.06 1.53
C ALA A 36 -12.76 -12.68 1.25
N GLY A 37 -12.10 -13.18 2.30
CA GLY A 37 -10.74 -13.72 2.21
C GLY A 37 -9.62 -12.67 2.28
N ALA A 38 -9.96 -11.38 2.27
CA ALA A 38 -9.00 -10.31 2.55
C ALA A 38 -8.55 -10.32 4.01
N ARG A 39 -7.31 -9.87 4.23
CA ARG A 39 -6.79 -9.54 5.56
C ARG A 39 -7.39 -8.22 6.05
N PRO A 40 -7.21 -7.84 7.32
CA PRO A 40 -7.50 -6.47 7.77
C PRO A 40 -6.71 -5.43 6.95
N LEU A 41 -7.25 -4.22 6.82
CA LEU A 41 -6.69 -3.17 5.96
C LEU A 41 -5.24 -2.81 6.34
N GLU A 42 -4.92 -2.83 7.63
CA GLU A 42 -3.60 -2.58 8.20
C GLU A 42 -2.53 -3.61 7.80
N ALA A 43 -2.93 -4.79 7.32
CA ALA A 43 -2.01 -5.78 6.78
C ALA A 43 -1.48 -5.42 5.38
N TYR A 44 -2.05 -4.40 4.74
CA TYR A 44 -1.70 -3.99 3.39
C TYR A 44 -0.86 -2.72 3.37
N ALA A 45 0.12 -2.70 2.47
CA ALA A 45 0.65 -1.48 1.87
C ALA A 45 -0.32 -0.98 0.79
N ARG A 46 -0.63 0.32 0.80
CA ARG A 46 -1.73 0.87 -0.02
C ARG A 46 -1.21 1.94 -0.96
N HIS A 47 -1.36 1.69 -2.25
CA HIS A 47 -0.89 2.59 -3.31
C HIS A 47 -2.10 3.18 -4.02
N TYR A 48 -2.06 4.48 -4.30
CA TYR A 48 -3.12 5.22 -4.95
C TYR A 48 -2.56 6.00 -6.13
N ALA A 49 -3.31 6.12 -7.21
CA ALA A 49 -2.97 6.97 -8.34
C ALA A 49 -4.24 7.44 -9.05
N VAL A 50 -4.12 8.49 -9.86
CA VAL A 50 -5.18 8.87 -10.81
C VAL A 50 -5.03 8.00 -12.05
N GLY A 51 -6.08 7.25 -12.40
CA GLY A 51 -6.16 6.42 -13.60
C GLY A 51 -6.27 7.24 -14.87
N ALA A 52 -6.12 6.58 -16.01
CA ALA A 52 -6.19 7.22 -17.33
C ALA A 52 -7.55 7.89 -17.60
N GLU A 53 -8.63 7.38 -17.02
CA GLU A 53 -9.99 7.91 -17.16
C GLU A 53 -10.34 8.95 -16.07
N GLY A 54 -9.38 9.30 -15.22
CA GLY A 54 -9.57 10.25 -14.12
C GLY A 54 -10.21 9.64 -12.88
N ASP A 55 -10.48 8.34 -12.87
CA ASP A 55 -10.81 7.58 -11.67
C ASP A 55 -9.60 7.48 -10.73
N ILE A 56 -9.83 7.10 -9.47
CA ILE A 56 -8.75 6.79 -8.55
C ILE A 56 -8.57 5.27 -8.55
N ILE A 57 -7.38 4.82 -8.90
CA ILE A 57 -7.02 3.40 -8.85
C ILE A 57 -6.21 3.17 -7.58
N ALA A 58 -6.59 2.15 -6.81
CA ALA A 58 -5.81 1.72 -5.65
C ALA A 58 -5.37 0.25 -5.79
N ALA A 59 -4.16 -0.03 -5.30
CA ALA A 59 -3.61 -1.36 -5.15
C ALA A 59 -3.20 -1.59 -3.70
N TYR A 60 -3.90 -2.49 -3.02
CA TYR A 60 -3.59 -2.90 -1.66
C TYR A 60 -2.81 -4.21 -1.72
N VAL A 61 -1.58 -4.20 -1.25
CA VAL A 61 -0.63 -5.31 -1.38
C VAL A 61 -0.17 -5.73 0.00
N VAL A 62 -0.26 -7.01 0.34
CA VAL A 62 0.41 -7.56 1.52
C VAL A 62 1.91 -7.52 1.23
N PRO A 63 2.72 -6.74 1.96
CA PRO A 63 4.15 -6.71 1.71
C PRO A 63 4.72 -8.11 1.91
N LEU A 64 5.56 -8.55 0.98
CA LEU A 64 6.35 -9.75 1.19
C LEU A 64 7.32 -9.46 2.34
N GLY A 65 7.38 -10.39 3.29
CA GLY A 65 8.38 -10.35 4.34
C GLY A 65 9.79 -10.53 3.76
N PRO A 66 10.84 -10.35 4.58
CA PRO A 66 12.16 -10.80 4.19
C PRO A 66 12.09 -12.29 3.83
N THR A 67 12.59 -12.65 2.66
CA THR A 67 12.74 -14.05 2.28
C THR A 67 13.74 -14.71 3.22
N GLY A 68 13.46 -15.95 3.63
CA GLY A 68 14.38 -16.69 4.49
C GLY A 68 15.75 -16.88 3.81
N PRO A 69 16.83 -17.11 4.57
CA PRO A 69 18.16 -17.32 3.99
C PRO A 69 18.23 -18.53 3.03
N ASP A 70 17.29 -19.46 3.16
CA ASP A 70 17.18 -20.68 2.35
C ASP A 70 16.07 -20.59 1.29
N GLU A 71 15.39 -19.45 1.17
CA GLU A 71 14.31 -19.26 0.20
C GLU A 71 14.86 -18.85 -1.16
N THR A 72 14.38 -19.53 -2.21
CA THR A 72 14.77 -19.28 -3.59
C THR A 72 13.54 -18.91 -4.41
N CYS A 73 13.69 -17.91 -5.25
CA CYS A 73 12.66 -17.45 -6.19
C CYS A 73 12.85 -18.16 -7.54
N GLU A 74 11.84 -18.12 -8.40
CA GLU A 74 11.93 -18.67 -9.76
C GLU A 74 12.18 -17.53 -10.77
N ASP A 75 13.25 -17.66 -11.55
CA ASP A 75 13.49 -16.83 -12.73
C ASP A 75 13.05 -17.60 -13.98
N LEU A 76 12.20 -16.97 -14.81
CA LEU A 76 11.74 -17.54 -16.06
C LEU A 76 12.64 -17.05 -17.20
N GLY A 77 13.55 -17.92 -17.63
CA GLY A 77 14.48 -17.64 -18.72
C GLY A 77 13.78 -17.43 -20.06
N ALA A 78 14.50 -16.83 -21.02
CA ALA A 78 14.00 -16.60 -22.38
C ALA A 78 13.65 -17.91 -23.13
N ASP A 79 14.20 -19.04 -22.68
CA ASP A 79 13.88 -20.39 -23.15
C ASP A 79 12.63 -20.98 -22.47
N LEU A 80 11.90 -20.17 -21.69
CA LEU A 80 10.75 -20.57 -20.87
C LEU A 80 11.09 -21.63 -19.81
N THR A 81 12.37 -21.74 -19.43
CA THR A 81 12.79 -22.60 -18.33
C THR A 81 12.75 -21.83 -17.02
N ALA A 82 12.10 -22.39 -16.01
CA ALA A 82 12.14 -21.87 -14.65
C ALA A 82 13.43 -22.34 -13.96
N ARG A 83 14.13 -21.43 -13.29
CA ARG A 83 15.35 -21.72 -12.54
C ARG A 83 15.25 -21.12 -11.15
N ALA A 84 15.65 -21.90 -10.14
CA ALA A 84 15.79 -21.37 -8.80
C ALA A 84 16.93 -20.35 -8.74
N VAL A 85 16.63 -19.15 -8.27
CA VAL A 85 17.58 -18.04 -8.08
C VAL A 85 17.45 -17.49 -6.66
N PRO A 86 18.49 -16.84 -6.12
CA PRO A 86 18.34 -16.05 -4.91
C PRO A 86 17.24 -15.01 -5.11
N CYS A 87 16.34 -14.88 -4.14
CA CYS A 87 15.32 -13.84 -4.21
C CYS A 87 15.97 -12.46 -4.19
N PRO A 88 15.52 -11.52 -5.05
CA PRO A 88 16.03 -10.16 -5.00
C PRO A 88 15.67 -9.52 -3.66
N GLU A 89 16.59 -8.73 -3.11
CA GLU A 89 16.27 -7.87 -1.98
C GLU A 89 15.05 -7.00 -2.32
N PRO A 90 14.12 -6.78 -1.39
CA PRO A 90 12.96 -5.96 -1.65
C PRO A 90 13.42 -4.58 -2.11
N ALA A 91 12.89 -4.11 -3.24
CA ALA A 91 13.31 -2.85 -3.83
C ALA A 91 13.21 -1.72 -2.80
N SER A 92 14.29 -0.93 -2.68
CA SER A 92 14.29 0.30 -1.89
C SER A 92 13.08 1.16 -2.28
N GLY A 93 12.18 1.41 -1.32
CA GLY A 93 10.94 2.15 -1.55
C GLY A 93 9.66 1.32 -1.48
N THR A 94 9.76 0.00 -1.23
CA THR A 94 8.64 -0.87 -0.89
C THR A 94 7.98 -0.42 0.42
N LEU A 95 6.66 -0.24 0.39
CA LEU A 95 5.89 0.16 1.57
C LEU A 95 5.71 -1.03 2.53
N ALA A 96 5.87 -0.76 3.82
CA ALA A 96 5.51 -1.71 4.87
C ALA A 96 3.98 -1.78 5.07
N ALA A 97 3.53 -2.79 5.81
CA ALA A 97 2.13 -2.97 6.13
C ALA A 97 1.61 -1.75 6.91
N GLY A 98 0.40 -1.30 6.58
CA GLY A 98 -0.18 -0.10 7.17
C GLY A 98 0.36 1.21 6.59
N GLN A 99 1.41 1.18 5.77
CA GLN A 99 1.83 2.38 5.04
C GLN A 99 0.98 2.60 3.79
N ARG A 100 1.01 3.85 3.31
CA ARG A 100 0.31 4.24 2.09
C ARG A 100 1.06 5.33 1.33
N ARG A 101 0.88 5.38 0.02
CA ARG A 101 1.49 6.38 -0.86
C ARG A 101 0.58 6.72 -2.03
N TRP A 102 0.58 8.00 -2.39
CA TRP A 102 0.05 8.47 -3.67
C TRP A 102 1.19 8.47 -4.70
N LEU A 103 0.96 7.82 -5.85
CA LEU A 103 1.89 7.75 -6.97
C LEU A 103 1.51 8.78 -8.03
N ASP A 104 2.51 9.26 -8.76
CA ASP A 104 2.30 10.24 -9.84
C ASP A 104 1.65 9.59 -11.07
N ASP A 105 1.93 8.31 -11.32
CA ASP A 105 1.42 7.54 -12.46
C ASP A 105 0.76 6.23 -12.01
N TYR A 106 -0.42 5.93 -12.55
CA TYR A 106 -1.12 4.68 -12.23
C TYR A 106 -0.40 3.43 -12.76
N ARG A 107 0.50 3.58 -13.74
CA ARG A 107 1.32 2.49 -14.28
C ARG A 107 2.37 2.01 -13.28
N ASP A 108 2.69 2.82 -12.27
CA ASP A 108 3.61 2.47 -11.18
C ASP A 108 2.91 1.68 -10.06
N LEU A 109 1.58 1.48 -10.15
CA LEU A 109 0.85 0.66 -9.18
C LEU A 109 1.33 -0.80 -9.26
N PRO A 110 1.57 -1.46 -8.11
CA PRO A 110 1.94 -2.87 -8.09
C PRO A 110 0.95 -3.74 -8.87
N ASN A 111 1.49 -4.62 -9.71
CA ASN A 111 0.76 -5.62 -10.47
C ASN A 111 1.32 -6.99 -10.11
N ILE A 112 0.56 -7.77 -9.33
CA ILE A 112 0.95 -9.12 -8.86
C ILE A 112 -0.19 -10.07 -9.19
N PHE A 113 0.11 -11.20 -9.82
CA PHE A 113 -0.88 -12.17 -10.33
C PHE A 113 -0.82 -13.51 -9.60
N ASP A 114 -0.59 -13.48 -8.28
CA ASP A 114 -0.31 -14.70 -7.48
C ASP A 114 -1.57 -15.41 -6.95
N GLY A 115 -2.76 -14.95 -7.31
CA GLY A 115 -4.01 -15.50 -6.79
C GLY A 115 -4.37 -14.98 -5.40
N GLY A 116 -5.63 -15.20 -4.99
CA GLY A 116 -6.13 -14.82 -3.67
C GLY A 116 -6.11 -13.32 -3.38
N CYS A 117 -6.22 -12.97 -2.09
CA CYS A 117 -6.35 -11.59 -1.61
C CYS A 117 -5.04 -10.99 -1.07
N GLY A 118 -3.89 -11.52 -1.50
CA GLY A 118 -2.59 -10.90 -1.27
C GLY A 118 -2.46 -9.55 -1.97
N VAL A 119 -3.18 -9.37 -3.09
CA VAL A 119 -3.39 -8.10 -3.76
C VAL A 119 -4.87 -7.85 -4.00
N ILE A 120 -5.32 -6.63 -3.69
CA ILE A 120 -6.67 -6.15 -3.95
C ILE A 120 -6.58 -4.94 -4.87
N ARG A 121 -7.34 -4.99 -5.98
CA ARG A 121 -7.51 -3.89 -6.92
C ARG A 121 -8.81 -3.16 -6.62
N LEU A 122 -8.75 -1.82 -6.60
CA LEU A 122 -9.90 -0.96 -6.45
C LEU A 122 -9.93 0.08 -7.57
N SER A 123 -11.13 0.36 -8.09
CA SER A 123 -11.42 1.59 -8.84
C SER A 123 -12.44 2.40 -8.07
N ILE A 124 -12.22 3.69 -8.00
CA ILE A 124 -13.00 4.63 -7.20
C ILE A 124 -13.41 5.79 -8.08
N ASP A 125 -14.70 6.09 -8.10
CA ASP A 125 -15.21 7.28 -8.78
C ASP A 125 -14.71 8.53 -8.06
N ARG A 126 -14.01 9.41 -8.79
CA ARG A 126 -13.33 10.58 -8.20
C ARG A 126 -14.30 11.62 -7.63
N HIS A 127 -15.52 11.69 -8.14
CA HIS A 127 -16.50 12.70 -7.75
C HIS A 127 -17.26 12.30 -6.48
N THR A 128 -17.75 11.06 -6.45
CA THR A 128 -18.52 10.48 -5.35
C THR A 128 -17.63 9.87 -4.27
N ARG A 129 -16.34 9.62 -4.58
CA ARG A 129 -15.35 8.96 -3.72
C ARG A 129 -15.78 7.54 -3.31
N LYS A 130 -16.65 6.92 -4.09
CA LYS A 130 -17.16 5.58 -3.82
C LYS A 130 -16.40 4.54 -4.65
N PRO A 131 -16.05 3.38 -4.06
CA PRO A 131 -15.54 2.25 -4.82
C PRO A 131 -16.59 1.81 -5.87
N THR A 132 -16.18 1.76 -7.13
CA THR A 132 -16.97 1.23 -8.25
C THR A 132 -16.56 -0.21 -8.58
N TYR A 133 -15.34 -0.60 -8.24
CA TYR A 133 -14.81 -1.95 -8.37
C TYR A 133 -13.92 -2.28 -7.18
N ILE A 134 -14.03 -3.51 -6.67
CA ILE A 134 -13.10 -4.07 -5.69
C ILE A 134 -13.00 -5.58 -5.87
N ALA A 135 -11.79 -6.10 -6.04
CA ALA A 135 -11.58 -7.54 -6.18
C ALA A 135 -10.18 -7.98 -5.73
N CYS A 136 -10.09 -9.24 -5.28
CA CYS A 136 -8.84 -9.94 -5.08
C CYS A 136 -8.24 -10.34 -6.45
N ASN A 137 -6.91 -10.39 -6.53
CA ASN A 137 -6.20 -10.75 -7.76
C ASN A 137 -6.13 -12.28 -7.94
N GLY A 138 -7.31 -12.92 -7.99
CA GLY A 138 -7.53 -14.37 -8.10
C GLY A 138 -8.88 -14.77 -7.50
N ARG A 139 -9.46 -15.89 -7.94
CA ARG A 139 -10.70 -16.40 -7.31
C ARG A 139 -10.42 -16.80 -5.86
N GLY A 140 -11.23 -16.27 -4.94
CA GLY A 140 -11.38 -16.83 -3.60
C GLY A 140 -12.33 -18.02 -3.62
#